data_AF-A0A4Y9F4W1-F1
#
_entry.id   AF-A0A4Y9F4W1-F1
#
_cell.length_a   1.000
_cell.length_b   1.000
_cell.length_c   1.000
_cell.angle_alpha   90.00
_cell.angle_beta   90.00
_cell.angle_gamma   90.00
#
_symmetry.space_group_name_H-M   'P 1'
#
loop_
_entity.id
_entity.type
_entity.pdbx_description
1 polymer ?
#
loop_
_entity_poly.entity_id
_entity_poly.type
_entity_poly.pdbx_seq_one_letter_code
_entity_poly.pdbx_strand_id
1 'polypeptide(L)'
;MVRKRSSEKTADDFIEAAEKDASWKQEETVSSKETVDSWQLGMPTDTPGRVKARAKASLKRGIYTMQATTSQKALMDYAAEKLDISKAKLIERYFFASLEEEFGADVPIIKE
;
A
#
# COMPACT_ATOMS: atom_id res chain seq x y z
N MET A 1 -21.75 41.26 -23.19
CA MET A 1 -22.82 40.24 -23.06
C MET A 1 -22.38 39.23 -22.00
N VAL A 2 -22.91 39.35 -20.79
CA VAL A 2 -22.50 38.56 -19.60
C VAL A 2 -23.31 37.26 -19.59
N ARG A 3 -22.65 36.10 -19.66
CA ARG A 3 -23.31 34.80 -19.42
C ARG A 3 -23.09 34.40 -17.97
N LYS A 4 -24.20 34.23 -17.26
CA LYS A 4 -24.35 33.94 -15.84
C LYS A 4 -23.73 32.58 -15.50
N ARG A 5 -22.95 32.51 -14.40
CA ARG A 5 -22.55 31.24 -13.78
C ARG A 5 -23.79 30.61 -13.12
N SER A 6 -24.14 29.40 -13.54
CA SER A 6 -25.21 28.59 -12.95
C SER A 6 -24.74 28.03 -11.60
N SER A 7 -25.43 28.47 -10.55
CA SER A 7 -25.72 27.83 -9.24
C SER A 7 -24.66 26.94 -8.60
N GLU A 8 -24.20 27.42 -7.43
CA GLU A 8 -23.49 26.67 -6.39
C GLU A 8 -24.24 25.37 -6.07
N LYS A 9 -23.56 24.22 -6.22
CA LYS A 9 -23.97 22.98 -5.59
C LYS A 9 -23.47 23.03 -4.15
N THR A 10 -24.39 23.19 -3.21
CA THR A 10 -24.13 23.19 -1.77
C THR A 10 -23.73 21.79 -1.29
N ALA A 11 -22.92 21.75 -0.23
CA ALA A 11 -22.31 20.55 0.31
C ALA A 11 -23.30 19.48 0.81
N ASP A 12 -24.57 19.85 0.99
CA ASP A 12 -25.63 18.94 1.47
C ASP A 12 -26.07 17.92 0.41
N ASP A 13 -25.87 18.19 -0.89
CA ASP A 13 -26.18 17.23 -1.97
C ASP A 13 -25.21 16.02 -1.99
N PHE A 14 -24.06 16.12 -1.33
CA PHE A 14 -23.07 15.03 -1.29
C PHE A 14 -23.33 14.00 -0.19
N ILE A 15 -24.07 14.37 0.87
CA ILE A 15 -24.27 13.50 2.04
C ILE A 15 -25.39 12.48 1.76
N GLU A 16 -26.42 12.86 1.00
CA GLU A 16 -27.58 11.98 0.73
C GLU A 16 -27.27 10.79 -0.22
N ALA A 17 -26.15 10.83 -0.96
CA ALA A 17 -25.72 9.74 -1.83
C ALA A 17 -24.95 8.62 -1.08
N ALA A 18 -24.55 8.84 0.16
CA ALA A 18 -23.73 7.89 0.93
C ALA A 18 -24.56 6.87 1.73
N GLU A 19 -25.86 7.11 1.94
CA GLU A 19 -26.66 6.33 2.88
C GLU A 19 -27.51 5.20 2.24
N LYS A 20 -27.49 5.01 0.91
CA LYS A 20 -28.51 4.17 0.27
C LYS A 20 -28.14 2.80 -0.28
N ASP A 21 -26.88 2.36 -0.32
CA ASP A 21 -26.55 1.04 -0.89
C ASP A 21 -25.51 0.21 -0.10
N ALA A 22 -25.66 0.15 1.24
CA ALA A 22 -24.95 -0.81 2.07
C ALA A 22 -25.84 -1.99 2.48
N SER A 23 -26.49 -2.63 1.51
CA SER A 23 -27.10 -3.96 1.67
C SER A 23 -26.20 -5.00 1.00
N TRP A 24 -25.11 -5.38 1.67
CA TRP A 24 -24.31 -6.55 1.28
C TRP A 24 -24.60 -7.69 2.24
N LYS A 25 -25.32 -8.69 1.71
CA LYS A 25 -25.63 -9.96 2.35
C LYS A 25 -24.34 -10.64 2.79
N GLN A 26 -24.31 -11.10 4.04
CA GLN A 26 -23.36 -12.10 4.51
C GLN A 26 -23.64 -13.42 3.79
N GLU A 27 -22.74 -13.83 2.90
CA GLU A 27 -22.62 -15.22 2.49
C GLU A 27 -21.39 -15.81 3.19
N GLU A 28 -21.67 -16.68 4.14
CA GLU A 28 -20.71 -17.53 4.82
C GLU A 28 -19.98 -18.40 3.79
N THR A 29 -18.67 -18.18 3.63
CA THR A 29 -17.81 -19.18 2.97
C THR A 29 -17.13 -20.02 4.04
N VAL A 30 -17.69 -21.22 4.19
CA VAL A 30 -17.12 -22.32 4.97
C VAL A 30 -15.86 -22.81 4.26
N SER A 31 -14.77 -22.88 5.02
CA SER A 31 -13.66 -23.82 4.86
C SER A 31 -12.96 -23.94 3.50
N SER A 32 -11.79 -23.31 3.40
CA SER A 32 -10.61 -23.98 2.83
C SER A 32 -9.37 -23.57 3.61
N LYS A 33 -9.02 -24.38 4.62
CA LYS A 33 -7.73 -24.30 5.36
C LYS A 33 -6.66 -25.22 4.76
N GLU A 34 -6.81 -25.66 3.51
CA GLU A 34 -5.95 -26.69 2.92
C GLU A 34 -5.45 -26.29 1.53
N THR A 35 -4.69 -25.19 1.42
CA THR A 35 -3.77 -24.96 0.29
C THR A 35 -2.60 -24.04 0.66
N VAL A 36 -1.99 -24.20 1.84
CA VAL A 36 -0.85 -23.35 2.26
C VAL A 36 0.43 -24.16 2.60
N ASP A 37 0.48 -25.45 2.27
CA ASP A 37 1.48 -26.34 2.90
C ASP A 37 2.65 -26.81 2.03
N SER A 38 2.91 -26.20 0.86
CA SER A 38 4.07 -26.62 0.03
C SER A 38 5.06 -25.52 -0.38
N TRP A 39 4.81 -24.24 -0.05
CA TRP A 39 5.65 -23.12 -0.50
C TRP A 39 6.49 -22.47 0.62
N GLN A 40 6.36 -22.93 1.87
CA GLN A 40 6.98 -22.30 3.05
C GLN A 40 8.37 -22.85 3.41
N LEU A 41 8.83 -23.97 2.81
CA LEU A 41 10.17 -24.50 3.09
C LEU A 41 11.24 -23.60 2.46
N GLY A 42 11.86 -22.74 3.29
CA GLY A 42 13.04 -21.96 2.94
C GLY A 42 12.81 -20.47 2.72
N MET A 43 11.61 -19.94 3.01
CA MET A 43 11.39 -18.49 3.02
C MET A 43 11.92 -17.89 4.33
N PRO A 44 12.56 -16.70 4.29
CA PRO A 44 13.03 -16.04 5.50
C PRO A 44 11.86 -15.76 6.45
N THR A 45 12.04 -16.03 7.74
CA THR A 45 11.05 -15.74 8.77
C THR A 45 11.24 -14.35 9.39
N ASP A 46 12.45 -13.79 9.28
CA ASP A 46 12.80 -12.47 9.77
C ASP A 46 12.41 -11.37 8.77
N THR A 47 11.97 -10.23 9.29
CA THR A 47 11.57 -9.06 8.48
C THR A 47 12.65 -8.66 7.45
N PRO A 48 13.93 -8.46 7.82
CA PRO A 48 14.96 -8.07 6.85
C PRO A 48 15.13 -9.10 5.71
N GLY A 49 15.01 -10.39 6.04
CA GLY A 49 15.00 -11.48 5.07
C GLY A 49 13.81 -11.40 4.11
N ARG A 50 12.59 -11.19 4.62
CA ARG A 50 11.37 -11.11 3.79
C ARG A 50 11.35 -9.89 2.89
N VAL A 51 11.78 -8.70 3.36
CA VAL A 51 11.95 -7.50 2.52
C VAL A 51 12.86 -7.83 1.32
N LYS A 52 14.03 -8.45 1.57
CA LYS A 52 14.97 -8.83 0.52
C LYS A 52 14.41 -9.90 -0.42
N ALA A 53 13.64 -10.85 0.11
CA ALA A 53 13.01 -11.88 -0.69
C ALA A 53 11.95 -11.28 -1.63
N ARG A 54 11.09 -10.37 -1.15
CA ARG A 54 10.12 -9.66 -2.00
C ARG A 54 10.75 -8.78 -3.06
N ALA A 55 11.82 -8.06 -2.71
CA ALA A 55 12.56 -7.25 -3.68
C ALA A 55 13.13 -8.06 -4.85
N LYS A 56 13.26 -9.39 -4.70
CA LYS A 56 13.80 -10.33 -5.69
C LYS A 56 12.75 -11.29 -6.27
N ALA A 57 11.52 -11.28 -5.76
CA ALA A 57 10.57 -12.36 -6.01
C ALA A 57 9.99 -12.35 -7.43
N SER A 58 9.82 -11.18 -8.05
CA SER A 58 9.06 -11.07 -9.30
C SER A 58 9.38 -9.80 -10.10
N LEU A 59 8.64 -9.61 -11.19
CA LEU A 59 8.69 -8.45 -12.07
C LEU A 59 8.46 -7.14 -11.29
N LYS A 60 9.33 -6.15 -11.53
CA LYS A 60 9.17 -4.82 -10.93
C LYS A 60 7.92 -4.13 -11.49
N ARG A 61 7.00 -3.75 -10.60
CA ARG A 61 5.77 -3.01 -10.94
C ARG A 61 5.85 -1.59 -10.37
N GLY A 62 5.33 -0.61 -11.10
CA GLY A 62 5.03 0.70 -10.51
C GLY A 62 3.80 0.57 -9.61
N ILE A 63 3.97 0.73 -8.30
CA ILE A 63 2.88 0.56 -7.33
C ILE A 63 1.95 1.78 -7.37
N TYR A 64 2.50 2.97 -7.15
CA TYR A 64 1.75 4.23 -7.16
C TYR A 64 2.70 5.44 -7.21
N THR A 65 2.21 6.60 -7.66
CA THR A 65 2.95 7.86 -7.54
C THR A 65 2.62 8.53 -6.20
N MET A 66 3.56 8.56 -5.27
CA MET A 66 3.34 9.22 -3.97
C MET A 66 3.30 10.75 -4.15
N GLN A 67 2.20 11.38 -3.75
CA GLN A 67 2.14 12.82 -3.55
C GLN A 67 2.63 13.15 -2.15
N ALA A 68 3.50 14.16 -2.05
CA ALA A 68 4.08 14.60 -0.79
C ALA A 68 4.05 16.13 -0.70
N THR A 69 3.88 16.65 0.51
CA THR A 69 4.04 18.07 0.80
C THR A 69 5.50 18.50 0.63
N THR A 70 5.74 19.80 0.48
CA THR A 70 7.11 20.36 0.42
C THR A 70 7.95 19.95 1.63
N SER A 71 7.34 19.95 2.83
CA SER A 71 8.02 19.56 4.07
C SER A 71 8.41 18.07 4.07
N GLN A 72 7.54 17.19 3.59
CA GLN A 72 7.83 15.76 3.50
C GLN A 72 8.92 15.46 2.47
N LYS A 73 8.90 16.16 1.32
CA LYS A 73 9.98 16.06 0.33
C LYS A 73 11.32 16.51 0.93
N ALA A 74 11.35 17.64 1.63
CA ALA A 74 12.57 18.15 2.27
C ALA A 74 13.12 17.15 3.30
N LEU A 75 12.26 16.53 4.10
CA LEU A 75 12.65 15.48 5.04
C LEU A 75 13.27 14.27 4.31
N MET A 76 12.64 13.80 3.23
CA MET A 76 13.18 12.68 2.44
C MET A 76 14.53 13.03 1.80
N ASP A 77 14.67 14.24 1.27
CA ASP A 77 15.91 14.72 0.66
C ASP A 77 17.05 14.76 1.70
N TYR A 78 16.78 15.36 2.86
CA TYR A 78 17.74 15.42 3.97
C TYR A 78 18.14 14.03 4.47
N ALA A 79 17.17 13.13 4.65
CA ALA A 79 17.44 11.77 5.12
C ALA A 79 18.29 10.98 4.10
N ALA A 80 18.05 11.16 2.81
CA ALA A 80 18.78 10.48 1.74
C ALA A 80 20.24 10.94 1.71
N GLU A 81 20.47 12.24 1.82
CA GLU A 81 21.80 12.84 1.89
C GLU A 81 22.55 12.41 3.16
N LYS A 82 21.88 12.48 4.32
CA LYS A 82 22.50 12.17 5.60
C LYS A 82 22.95 10.71 5.72
N LEU A 83 22.23 9.80 5.06
CA LEU A 83 22.49 8.36 5.08
C LEU A 83 23.26 7.87 3.84
N ASP A 84 23.57 8.76 2.90
CA ASP A 84 24.21 8.45 1.60
C ASP A 84 23.53 7.29 0.85
N ILE A 85 22.20 7.38 0.73
CA ILE A 85 21.38 6.37 0.02
C ILE A 85 20.33 7.02 -0.85
N SER A 86 19.87 6.29 -1.87
CA SER A 86 18.77 6.75 -2.71
C SER A 86 17.44 6.79 -1.94
N LYS A 87 16.53 7.68 -2.36
CA LYS A 87 15.16 7.76 -1.80
C LYS A 87 14.38 6.45 -1.96
N ALA A 88 14.62 5.70 -3.03
CA ALA A 88 14.04 4.37 -3.21
C ALA A 88 14.50 3.41 -2.10
N LYS A 89 15.79 3.48 -1.73
CA LYS A 89 16.36 2.66 -0.65
C LYS A 89 15.87 3.12 0.73
N LEU A 90 15.55 4.40 0.91
CA LEU A 90 14.83 4.88 2.10
C LEU A 90 13.43 4.25 2.21
N ILE A 91 12.68 4.24 1.12
CA ILE A 91 11.34 3.62 1.10
C ILE A 91 11.44 2.12 1.43
N GLU A 92 12.41 1.41 0.84
CA GLU A 92 12.65 0.00 1.18
C GLU A 92 12.99 -0.19 2.66
N ARG A 93 13.87 0.66 3.20
CA ARG A 93 14.35 0.57 4.58
C ARG A 93 13.30 0.90 5.62
N TYR A 94 12.44 1.88 5.37
CA TYR A 94 11.47 2.36 6.37
C TYR A 94 10.06 1.90 6.05
N PHE A 95 9.55 2.17 4.85
CA PHE A 95 8.16 1.87 4.51
C PHE A 95 7.91 0.37 4.34
N PHE A 96 8.70 -0.32 3.50
CA PHE A 96 8.50 -1.76 3.30
C PHE A 96 8.89 -2.58 4.53
N ALA A 97 9.90 -2.16 5.29
CA ALA A 97 10.23 -2.80 6.56
C ALA A 97 9.05 -2.75 7.54
N SER A 98 8.41 -1.59 7.73
CA SER A 98 7.25 -1.48 8.62
C SER A 98 6.05 -2.31 8.14
N LEU A 99 5.76 -2.32 6.84
CA LEU A 99 4.69 -3.17 6.29
C LEU A 99 4.98 -4.67 6.47
N GLU A 100 6.25 -5.07 6.37
CA GLU A 100 6.65 -6.44 6.66
C GLU A 100 6.45 -6.76 8.15
N GLU A 101 6.90 -5.89 9.06
CA GLU A 101 6.72 -6.13 10.50
C GLU A 101 5.26 -6.37 10.87
N GLU A 102 4.34 -5.60 10.29
CA GLU A 102 2.91 -5.70 10.62
C GLU A 102 2.17 -6.81 9.85
N PHE A 103 2.43 -6.98 8.55
CA PHE A 103 1.58 -7.81 7.67
C PHE A 103 2.34 -8.87 6.89
N GLY A 104 3.67 -8.86 6.93
CA GLY A 104 4.46 -9.63 5.99
C GLY A 104 4.44 -11.14 6.21
N ALA A 105 4.04 -11.60 7.39
CA ALA A 105 3.83 -13.02 7.69
C ALA A 105 2.51 -13.55 7.08
N ASP A 106 1.51 -12.68 6.95
CA ASP A 106 0.17 -13.06 6.47
C ASP A 106 0.08 -13.05 4.95
N VAL A 107 0.96 -12.29 4.29
CA VAL A 107 1.01 -12.19 2.83
C VAL A 107 2.08 -13.14 2.27
N PRO A 108 1.76 -14.14 1.44
CA PRO A 108 2.78 -15.01 0.86
C PRO A 108 3.71 -14.26 -0.10
N ILE A 109 4.96 -14.73 -0.22
CA ILE A 109 5.90 -14.25 -1.24
C ILE A 109 5.74 -15.12 -2.49
N ILE A 110 5.11 -14.57 -3.53
CA ILE A 110 4.86 -15.26 -4.80
C ILE A 110 6.02 -14.97 -5.75
N LYS A 111 6.62 -16.03 -6.32
CA LYS A 111 7.58 -15.92 -7.42
C LYS A 111 6.81 -16.13 -8.72
N GLU A 112 6.73 -15.08 -9.55
CA GLU A 112 6.15 -15.13 -10.90
C GLU A 112 7.24 -15.43 -11.93
#